data_AF-A0A840IK01-F1
#
_entry.id   AF-A0A840IK01-F1
#
_cell.length_a   1.000
_cell.length_b   1.000
_cell.length_c   1.000
_cell.angle_alpha   90.00
_cell.angle_beta   90.00
_cell.angle_gamma   90.00
#
_symmetry.space_group_name_H-M   'P 1'
#
loop_
_entity.id
_entity.type
_entity.pdbx_description
1 polymer ?
#
loop_
_entity_poly.entity_id
_entity_poly.type
_entity_poly.pdbx_seq_one_letter_code
_entity_poly.pdbx_strand_id
1 'polypeptide(L)'
;MNEKRPGLLRRVVVTAISAAVVSGLVSSLASAETVPSAPPVGALAEAPADPAVPAATEVPEATPEEKVEAIRSLGLDVDNSWFVLRDRDFVFKIFDTADPVRFPLVKEGALQAYRDGDAASTVFIRSGVSELAGRDRDNYARGQLERDQARKLKQSAAALVAMPVTDQQLDLGYRDFIYELWRFVTGYPKVKAAALEAYGAAEYSSRRS
;
A
#
# COMPACT_ATOMS: atom_id res chain seq x y z
N MET A 1 29.66 51.83 27.55
CA MET A 1 30.13 50.45 27.26
C MET A 1 28.92 49.69 26.71
N ASN A 2 28.69 49.60 25.40
CA ASN A 2 29.47 48.91 24.37
C ASN A 2 29.92 47.52 24.80
N GLU A 3 29.06 46.53 24.57
CA GLU A 3 29.55 45.23 24.11
C GLU A 3 28.59 44.63 23.09
N LYS A 4 29.19 44.04 22.07
CA LYS A 4 28.67 43.85 20.73
C LYS A 4 28.97 42.40 20.37
N ARG A 5 27.97 41.72 19.79
CA ARG A 5 28.04 40.51 18.95
C ARG A 5 28.23 39.16 19.69
N PRO A 6 28.05 37.99 19.03
CA PRO A 6 27.57 37.76 17.65
C PRO A 6 26.42 36.74 17.54
N GLY A 7 25.58 36.94 16.52
CA GLY A 7 24.75 35.87 15.97
C GLY A 7 25.60 34.82 15.29
N LEU A 8 25.29 33.54 15.54
CA LEU A 8 25.74 32.43 14.71
C LEU A 8 24.56 31.90 13.91
N LEU A 9 24.65 32.14 12.61
CA LEU A 9 23.83 31.61 11.55
C LEU A 9 23.82 30.08 11.61
N ARG A 10 22.67 29.47 11.91
CA ARG A 10 22.43 28.06 11.57
C ARG A 10 22.22 27.96 10.06
N ARG A 11 23.29 27.67 9.32
CA ARG A 11 23.19 27.18 7.94
C ARG A 11 22.81 25.71 8.01
N VAL A 12 21.57 25.38 7.62
CA VAL A 12 21.21 24.00 7.28
C VAL A 12 21.23 23.92 5.76
N VAL A 13 22.25 23.24 5.24
CA VAL A 13 22.34 22.84 3.84
C VAL A 13 21.47 21.60 3.70
N VAL A 14 20.36 21.70 2.97
CA VAL A 14 19.57 20.54 2.55
C VAL A 14 20.07 20.14 1.16
N THR A 15 20.87 19.09 1.11
CA THR A 15 21.30 18.48 -0.16
C THR A 15 20.28 17.41 -0.53
N ALA A 16 19.54 17.64 -1.62
CA ALA A 16 18.64 16.69 -2.26
C ALA A 16 19.26 16.22 -3.57
N ILE A 17 19.46 14.91 -3.77
CA ILE A 17 19.74 14.27 -5.06
C ILE A 17 19.18 12.83 -4.97
N SER A 18 17.96 12.56 -5.45
CA SER A 18 17.57 12.11 -6.80
C SER A 18 17.94 10.65 -7.12
N ALA A 19 16.90 9.80 -7.21
CA ALA A 19 16.93 8.45 -7.75
C ALA A 19 16.91 8.48 -9.29
N ALA A 20 17.75 7.65 -9.91
CA ALA A 20 17.75 7.40 -11.35
C ALA A 20 17.20 6.00 -11.62
N VAL A 21 16.07 5.93 -12.34
CA VAL A 21 15.53 4.71 -12.94
C VAL A 21 16.07 4.62 -14.36
N VAL A 22 16.66 3.48 -14.73
CA VAL A 22 17.05 3.18 -16.11
C VAL A 22 16.25 1.96 -16.59
N SER A 23 15.50 2.18 -17.65
CA SER A 23 14.82 1.18 -18.48
C SER A 23 15.79 0.51 -19.47
N GLY A 24 15.49 -0.73 -19.88
CA GLY A 24 16.00 -1.34 -21.12
C GLY A 24 15.56 -2.81 -21.19
N LEU A 25 14.62 -3.20 -22.06
CA LEU A 25 14.65 -3.48 -23.52
C LEU A 25 15.13 -4.91 -23.90
N VAL A 26 14.15 -5.70 -24.40
CA VAL A 26 14.13 -6.72 -25.49
C VAL A 26 15.35 -7.61 -25.82
N SER A 27 15.07 -8.90 -26.06
CA SER A 27 15.30 -9.65 -27.33
C SER A 27 14.91 -11.13 -27.11
N SER A 28 13.95 -11.69 -27.84
CA SER A 28 14.04 -12.35 -29.17
C SER A 28 14.97 -13.56 -29.21
N LEU A 29 14.41 -14.75 -29.49
CA LEU A 29 14.79 -15.60 -30.62
C LEU A 29 13.83 -16.79 -30.73
N ALA A 30 13.05 -16.76 -31.81
CA ALA A 30 12.37 -17.91 -32.37
C ALA A 30 13.42 -18.82 -33.05
N SER A 31 13.25 -20.13 -32.91
CA SER A 31 13.91 -21.12 -33.78
C SER A 31 12.83 -21.84 -34.58
N ALA A 32 12.87 -21.64 -35.89
CA ALA A 32 12.22 -22.48 -36.88
C ALA A 32 13.33 -23.12 -37.72
N GLU A 33 13.27 -24.44 -37.91
CA GLU A 33 13.84 -25.27 -38.99
C GLU A 33 13.76 -26.72 -38.48
N THR A 34 13.34 -27.75 -39.21
CA THR A 34 13.33 -28.02 -40.65
C THR A 34 12.36 -29.19 -40.87
N VAL A 35 11.61 -29.21 -41.98
CA VAL A 35 10.83 -30.38 -42.41
C VAL A 35 11.25 -30.73 -43.84
N PRO A 36 11.53 -32.01 -44.15
CA PRO A 36 11.39 -32.46 -45.53
C PRO A 36 10.42 -33.63 -45.68
N SER A 37 9.71 -33.56 -46.81
CA SER A 37 9.23 -34.66 -47.66
C SER A 37 7.76 -35.09 -47.53
N ALA A 38 7.16 -35.19 -48.73
CA ALA A 38 5.76 -35.37 -49.09
C ALA A 38 5.29 -36.85 -49.02
N PRO A 39 3.99 -37.15 -49.24
CA PRO A 39 3.28 -38.32 -48.70
C PRO A 39 3.28 -39.54 -49.62
N PRO A 40 2.76 -40.69 -49.12
CA PRO A 40 1.74 -41.36 -49.90
C PRO A 40 0.47 -41.70 -49.10
N VAL A 41 -0.59 -41.73 -49.87
CA VAL A 41 -1.99 -42.04 -49.58
C VAL A 41 -2.13 -43.43 -48.97
N GLY A 42 -2.94 -43.59 -47.91
CA GLY A 42 -3.35 -44.91 -47.45
C GLY A 42 -4.05 -44.92 -46.09
N ALA A 43 -5.28 -45.44 -46.10
CA ALA A 43 -6.06 -45.96 -44.97
C ALA A 43 -6.70 -44.95 -44.00
N LEU A 44 -8.03 -44.85 -44.11
CA LEU A 44 -8.92 -44.60 -42.97
C LEU A 44 -8.67 -45.70 -41.93
N ALA A 45 -7.79 -45.40 -40.97
CA ALA A 45 -7.58 -46.20 -39.77
C ALA A 45 -8.24 -45.47 -38.59
N GLU A 46 -9.15 -46.19 -37.94
CA GLU A 46 -9.80 -45.88 -36.69
C GLU A 46 -8.83 -45.24 -35.68
N ALA A 47 -9.14 -44.01 -35.25
CA ALA A 47 -8.31 -43.28 -34.31
C ALA A 47 -8.25 -44.06 -32.99
N PRO A 48 -7.07 -44.48 -32.51
CA PRO A 48 -6.94 -44.97 -31.15
C PRO A 48 -7.30 -43.83 -30.19
N ALA A 49 -8.08 -44.18 -29.16
CA ALA A 49 -8.46 -43.28 -28.08
C ALA A 49 -7.26 -42.44 -27.64
N ASP A 50 -7.46 -41.12 -27.67
CA ASP A 50 -6.54 -40.12 -27.18
C ASP A 50 -6.04 -40.55 -25.78
N PRO A 51 -4.72 -40.68 -25.54
CA PRO A 51 -4.24 -40.93 -24.20
C PRO A 51 -4.67 -39.76 -23.34
N ALA A 52 -5.47 -40.07 -22.31
CA ALA A 52 -5.98 -39.11 -21.34
C ALA A 52 -4.92 -38.06 -20.99
N VAL A 53 -5.21 -36.81 -21.34
CA VAL A 53 -4.49 -35.64 -20.83
C VAL A 53 -4.42 -35.84 -19.31
N PRO A 54 -3.23 -35.91 -18.70
CA PRO A 54 -3.13 -36.05 -17.26
C PRO A 54 -3.88 -34.89 -16.63
N ALA A 55 -4.79 -35.19 -15.71
CA ALA A 55 -5.53 -34.19 -14.96
C ALA A 55 -4.53 -33.15 -14.43
N ALA A 56 -4.77 -31.88 -14.77
CA ALA A 56 -4.05 -30.77 -14.16
C ALA A 56 -4.05 -31.02 -12.65
N THR A 57 -2.88 -30.99 -12.03
CA THR A 57 -2.74 -31.21 -10.59
C THR A 57 -3.50 -30.10 -9.87
N GLU A 58 -4.77 -30.35 -9.53
CA GLU A 58 -5.61 -29.40 -8.82
C GLU A 58 -4.98 -29.15 -7.45
N VAL A 59 -4.79 -27.88 -7.10
CA VAL A 59 -4.31 -27.51 -5.77
C VAL A 59 -5.39 -27.91 -4.78
N PRO A 60 -5.10 -28.76 -3.77
CA PRO A 60 -6.10 -29.16 -2.80
C PRO A 60 -6.54 -27.95 -1.98
N GLU A 61 -7.85 -27.80 -1.73
CA GLU A 61 -8.42 -26.71 -0.95
C GLU A 61 -7.70 -26.53 0.41
N ALA A 62 -7.73 -25.31 0.91
CA ALA A 62 -7.17 -24.96 2.20
C ALA A 62 -7.95 -25.66 3.32
N THR A 63 -7.21 -26.21 4.29
CA THR A 63 -7.85 -26.89 5.42
C THR A 63 -8.58 -25.88 6.32
N PRO A 64 -9.56 -26.32 7.13
CA PRO A 64 -10.21 -25.43 8.10
C PRO A 64 -9.21 -24.75 9.04
N GLU A 65 -8.14 -25.44 9.43
CA GLU A 65 -7.08 -24.88 10.29
C GLU A 65 -6.30 -23.76 9.58
N GLU A 66 -6.01 -23.90 8.28
CA GLU A 66 -5.38 -22.85 7.47
C GLU A 66 -6.29 -21.61 7.36
N LYS A 67 -7.60 -21.82 7.21
CA LYS A 67 -8.60 -20.73 7.22
C LYS A 67 -8.69 -20.04 8.58
N VAL A 68 -8.62 -20.79 9.68
CA VAL A 68 -8.58 -20.21 11.04
C VAL A 68 -7.33 -19.35 11.24
N GLU A 69 -6.16 -19.81 10.78
CA GLU A 69 -4.92 -19.04 10.87
C GLU A 69 -5.00 -17.75 10.04
N ALA A 70 -5.58 -17.81 8.84
CA ALA A 70 -5.82 -16.63 8.02
C ALA A 70 -6.70 -15.60 8.75
N ILE A 71 -7.82 -16.01 9.34
CA ILE A 71 -8.70 -15.11 10.14
C ILE A 71 -7.99 -14.56 11.36
N ARG A 72 -7.25 -15.40 12.09
CA ARG A 72 -6.44 -14.99 13.25
C ARG A 72 -5.43 -13.91 12.86
N SER A 73 -4.81 -14.05 11.69
CA SER A 73 -3.88 -13.06 11.15
C SER A 73 -4.54 -11.73 10.79
N LEU A 74 -5.87 -11.63 10.75
CA LEU A 74 -6.62 -10.37 10.59
C LEU A 74 -7.17 -9.86 11.93
N GLY A 75 -7.14 -10.68 12.98
CA GLY A 75 -7.73 -10.36 14.28
C GLY A 75 -9.25 -10.20 14.21
N LEU A 76 -9.89 -10.88 13.26
CA LEU A 76 -11.34 -10.90 13.10
C LEU A 76 -11.93 -12.00 13.98
N ASP A 77 -13.09 -11.71 14.57
CA ASP A 77 -13.93 -12.70 15.24
C ASP A 77 -15.05 -13.08 14.27
N VAL A 78 -15.04 -14.32 13.78
CA VAL A 78 -15.97 -14.79 12.74
C VAL A 78 -16.70 -16.04 13.21
N ASP A 79 -17.90 -16.22 12.69
CA ASP A 79 -18.71 -17.39 12.96
C ASP A 79 -18.17 -18.64 12.22
N ASN A 80 -18.43 -19.83 12.78
CA ASN A 80 -17.95 -21.10 12.23
C ASN A 80 -18.44 -21.40 10.81
N SER A 81 -19.47 -20.71 10.31
CA SER A 81 -19.98 -20.94 8.94
C SER A 81 -18.98 -20.51 7.87
N TRP A 82 -17.96 -19.71 8.21
CA TRP A 82 -16.91 -19.33 7.28
C TRP A 82 -15.99 -20.50 6.92
N PHE A 83 -15.74 -21.42 7.86
CA PHE A 83 -14.75 -22.49 7.68
C PHE A 83 -15.27 -23.65 6.84
N VAL A 84 -16.58 -23.70 6.58
CA VAL A 84 -17.21 -24.66 5.66
C VAL A 84 -17.32 -24.13 4.23
N LEU A 85 -16.98 -22.86 4.01
CA LEU A 85 -16.98 -22.27 2.66
C LEU A 85 -15.83 -22.84 1.83
N ARG A 86 -16.06 -22.95 0.52
CA ARG A 86 -14.97 -23.15 -0.43
C ARG A 86 -14.02 -21.97 -0.39
N ASP A 87 -12.77 -22.22 -0.76
CA ASP A 87 -11.69 -21.24 -0.66
C ASP A 87 -12.03 -19.91 -1.33
N ARG A 88 -12.60 -19.96 -2.53
CA ARG A 88 -12.99 -18.76 -3.27
C ARG A 88 -14.05 -17.93 -2.56
N ASP A 89 -15.07 -18.58 -1.99
CA ASP A 89 -16.15 -17.92 -1.26
C ASP A 89 -15.64 -17.35 0.08
N PHE A 90 -14.72 -18.07 0.73
CA PHE A 90 -14.02 -17.62 1.92
C PHE A 90 -13.15 -16.37 1.65
N VAL A 91 -12.39 -16.36 0.55
CA VAL A 91 -11.59 -15.19 0.13
C VAL A 91 -12.47 -13.98 -0.18
N PHE A 92 -13.62 -14.18 -0.83
CA PHE A 92 -14.58 -13.09 -1.05
C PHE A 92 -15.10 -12.52 0.27
N LYS A 93 -15.41 -13.37 1.26
CA LYS A 93 -15.81 -12.90 2.60
C LYS A 93 -14.70 -12.10 3.29
N ILE A 94 -13.43 -12.50 3.16
CA ILE A 94 -12.29 -11.69 3.64
C ILE A 94 -12.30 -10.32 2.96
N PHE A 95 -12.43 -10.27 1.63
CA PHE A 95 -12.49 -9.01 0.89
C PHE A 95 -13.62 -8.10 1.40
N ASP A 96 -14.82 -8.65 1.60
CA ASP A 96 -15.99 -7.88 2.05
C ASP A 96 -15.81 -7.34 3.48
N THR A 97 -15.29 -8.17 4.38
CA THR A 97 -15.30 -7.90 5.83
C THR A 97 -14.05 -7.15 6.32
N ALA A 98 -12.90 -7.32 5.66
CA ALA A 98 -11.66 -6.68 6.11
C ALA A 98 -11.79 -5.14 6.13
N ASP A 99 -11.29 -4.52 7.20
CA ASP A 99 -11.27 -3.07 7.35
C ASP A 99 -10.36 -2.43 6.26
N PRO A 100 -10.89 -1.55 5.39
CA PRO A 100 -10.12 -0.98 4.29
C PRO A 100 -9.04 0.02 4.72
N VAL A 101 -9.15 0.59 5.92
CA VAL A 101 -8.15 1.51 6.48
C VAL A 101 -7.00 0.71 7.11
N ARG A 102 -7.33 -0.37 7.83
CA ARG A 102 -6.33 -1.19 8.51
C ARG A 102 -5.68 -2.23 7.60
N PHE A 103 -6.41 -2.77 6.64
CA PHE A 103 -5.99 -3.88 5.78
C PHE A 103 -6.22 -3.65 4.28
N PRO A 104 -5.74 -2.53 3.69
CA PRO A 104 -5.95 -2.24 2.27
C PRO A 104 -5.29 -3.26 1.34
N LEU A 105 -4.07 -3.73 1.64
CA LEU A 105 -3.38 -4.70 0.80
C LEU A 105 -4.05 -6.07 0.86
N VAL A 106 -4.54 -6.50 2.04
CA VAL A 106 -5.33 -7.73 2.15
C VAL A 106 -6.58 -7.66 1.29
N LYS A 107 -7.32 -6.54 1.29
CA LYS A 107 -8.50 -6.40 0.43
C LYS A 107 -8.14 -6.49 -1.05
N GLU A 108 -7.09 -5.80 -1.48
CA GLU A 108 -6.62 -5.86 -2.86
C GLU A 108 -6.21 -7.29 -3.26
N GLY A 109 -5.40 -7.95 -2.43
CA GLY A 109 -4.96 -9.33 -2.65
C GLY A 109 -6.11 -10.33 -2.66
N ALA A 110 -7.10 -10.17 -1.78
CA ALA A 110 -8.29 -11.02 -1.74
C ALA A 110 -9.14 -10.85 -3.00
N LEU A 111 -9.35 -9.62 -3.46
CA LEU A 111 -10.07 -9.35 -4.71
C LEU A 111 -9.34 -9.94 -5.92
N GLN A 112 -8.01 -9.84 -5.95
CA GLN A 112 -7.19 -10.41 -7.01
C GLN A 112 -7.28 -11.94 -7.02
N ALA A 113 -7.07 -12.60 -5.88
CA ALA A 113 -7.16 -14.05 -5.76
C ALA A 113 -8.57 -14.59 -6.12
N TYR A 114 -9.63 -13.88 -5.73
CA TYR A 114 -11.00 -14.21 -6.10
C TYR A 114 -11.25 -14.18 -7.63
N ARG A 115 -10.61 -13.23 -8.32
CA ARG A 115 -10.67 -13.08 -9.79
C ARG A 115 -9.86 -14.16 -10.49
N ASP A 116 -8.71 -14.51 -9.94
CA ASP A 116 -7.76 -15.46 -10.53
C ASP A 116 -8.19 -16.93 -10.36
N GLY A 117 -9.13 -17.21 -9.44
CA GLY A 117 -9.83 -18.49 -9.34
C GLY A 117 -9.46 -19.32 -8.10
N ASP A 118 -9.86 -20.60 -8.11
CA ASP A 118 -9.83 -21.44 -6.91
C ASP A 118 -8.39 -21.71 -6.42
N ALA A 119 -7.47 -22.07 -7.33
CA ALA A 119 -6.06 -22.30 -6.97
C ALA A 119 -5.39 -21.04 -6.38
N ALA A 120 -5.68 -19.86 -6.94
CA ALA A 120 -5.18 -18.59 -6.42
C ALA A 120 -5.78 -18.27 -5.05
N SER A 121 -7.06 -18.58 -4.84
CA SER A 121 -7.74 -18.45 -3.55
C SER A 121 -7.10 -19.33 -2.48
N THR A 122 -6.78 -20.59 -2.80
CA THR A 122 -6.08 -21.50 -1.88
C THR A 122 -4.69 -20.98 -1.50
N VAL A 123 -3.89 -20.54 -2.49
CA VAL A 123 -2.56 -19.97 -2.23
C VAL A 123 -2.66 -18.72 -1.36
N PHE A 124 -3.65 -17.86 -1.64
CA PHE A 124 -3.89 -16.66 -0.86
C PHE A 124 -4.24 -16.99 0.59
N ILE A 125 -5.10 -17.98 0.86
CA ILE A 125 -5.44 -18.41 2.23
C ILE A 125 -4.20 -18.90 2.97
N ARG A 126 -3.38 -19.75 2.33
CA ARG A 126 -2.24 -20.42 2.98
C ARG A 126 -1.11 -19.46 3.38
N SER A 127 -0.84 -18.44 2.57
CA SER A 127 0.29 -17.53 2.83
C SER A 127 -0.03 -16.06 2.58
N GLY A 128 -0.87 -15.75 1.59
CA GLY A 128 -1.15 -14.37 1.17
C GLY A 128 -1.81 -13.51 2.27
N VAL A 129 -2.77 -14.07 3.01
CA VAL A 129 -3.48 -13.31 4.06
C VAL A 129 -2.52 -12.84 5.15
N SER A 130 -1.69 -13.73 5.68
CA SER A 130 -0.79 -13.40 6.80
C SER A 130 0.35 -12.47 6.37
N GLU A 131 0.90 -12.66 5.16
CA GLU A 131 1.95 -11.80 4.60
C GLU A 131 1.44 -10.36 4.41
N LEU A 132 0.29 -10.21 3.73
CA LEU A 132 -0.27 -8.88 3.47
C LEU A 132 -0.77 -8.23 4.75
N ALA A 133 -1.38 -8.98 5.67
CA ALA A 133 -1.78 -8.46 6.98
C ALA A 133 -0.58 -7.97 7.81
N GLY A 134 0.59 -8.62 7.69
CA GLY A 134 1.83 -8.13 8.29
C GLY A 134 2.23 -6.76 7.73
N ARG A 135 2.29 -6.64 6.39
CA ARG A 135 2.62 -5.37 5.72
C ARG A 135 1.63 -4.26 6.02
N ASP A 136 0.34 -4.57 6.05
CA ASP A 136 -0.71 -3.62 6.37
C ASP A 136 -0.59 -3.10 7.81
N ARG A 137 -0.28 -3.95 8.78
CA ARG A 137 0.01 -3.52 10.16
C ARG A 137 1.21 -2.60 10.24
N ASP A 138 2.29 -2.92 9.53
CA ASP A 138 3.50 -2.10 9.51
C ASP A 138 3.22 -0.74 8.86
N ASN A 139 2.46 -0.71 7.76
CA ASN A 139 2.00 0.52 7.11
C ASN A 139 1.15 1.37 8.04
N TYR A 140 0.17 0.75 8.68
CA TYR A 140 -0.73 1.41 9.62
C TYR A 140 0.05 1.99 10.82
N ALA A 141 0.95 1.21 11.42
CA ALA A 141 1.78 1.66 12.53
C ALA A 141 2.67 2.84 12.15
N ARG A 142 3.31 2.80 10.97
CA ARG A 142 4.11 3.92 10.45
C ARG A 142 3.25 5.16 10.23
N GLY A 143 2.08 5.02 9.60
CA GLY A 143 1.15 6.13 9.38
C GLY A 143 0.69 6.77 10.69
N GLN A 144 0.42 5.96 11.72
CA GLN A 144 0.06 6.48 13.05
C GLN A 144 1.21 7.28 13.69
N LEU A 145 2.45 6.78 13.60
CA LEU A 145 3.62 7.50 14.11
C LEU A 145 3.82 8.84 13.38
N GLU A 146 3.66 8.86 12.06
CA GLU A 146 3.75 10.08 11.26
C GLU A 146 2.68 11.10 11.65
N ARG A 147 1.44 10.64 11.86
CA ARG A 147 0.34 11.50 12.33
C ARG A 147 0.61 12.06 13.72
N ASP A 148 1.11 11.26 14.64
CA ASP A 148 1.46 11.70 16.00
C ASP A 148 2.60 12.72 15.99
N GLN A 149 3.63 12.49 15.18
CA GLN A 149 4.70 13.46 14.98
C GLN A 149 4.17 14.76 14.38
N ALA A 150 3.29 14.68 13.38
CA ALA A 150 2.68 15.85 12.76
C ALA A 150 1.84 16.66 13.77
N ARG A 151 1.03 15.98 14.60
CA ARG A 151 0.25 16.62 15.66
C ARG A 151 1.16 17.31 16.68
N LYS A 152 2.24 16.68 17.13
CA LYS A 152 3.24 17.29 18.05
C LYS A 152 3.93 18.52 17.46
N LEU A 153 4.28 18.48 16.18
CA LEU A 153 4.87 19.62 15.48
C LEU A 153 3.88 20.79 15.39
N LYS A 154 2.61 20.52 15.07
CA LYS A 154 1.56 21.55 15.04
C LYS A 154 1.30 22.14 16.42
N GLN A 155 1.20 21.32 17.46
CA GLN A 155 1.06 21.77 18.85
C GLN A 155 2.22 22.68 19.27
N SER A 156 3.46 22.31 18.95
CA SER A 156 4.62 23.14 19.30
C SER A 156 4.63 24.48 18.55
N ALA A 157 4.27 24.50 17.27
CA ALA A 157 4.11 25.74 16.50
C ALA A 157 3.01 26.65 17.05
N ALA A 158 1.85 26.09 17.43
CA ALA A 158 0.76 26.83 18.06
C ALA A 158 1.17 27.42 19.42
N ALA A 159 1.90 26.65 20.24
CA ALA A 159 2.37 27.09 21.54
C ALA A 159 3.31 28.31 21.46
N LEU A 160 4.16 28.39 20.42
CA LEU A 160 5.06 29.53 20.20
C LEU A 160 4.32 30.87 20.01
N VAL A 161 3.07 30.83 19.57
CA VAL A 161 2.24 32.03 19.33
C VAL A 161 1.03 32.09 20.27
N ALA A 162 1.00 31.24 21.30
CA ALA A 162 -0.11 31.11 22.25
C ALA A 162 -1.48 30.90 21.57
N MET A 163 -1.51 30.19 20.43
CA MET A 163 -2.75 29.84 19.75
C MET A 163 -3.42 28.65 20.47
N PRO A 164 -4.67 28.77 20.92
CA PRO A 164 -5.43 27.61 21.38
C PRO A 164 -5.72 26.70 20.19
N VAL A 165 -5.33 25.43 20.29
CA VAL A 165 -5.56 24.41 19.26
C VAL A 165 -6.56 23.36 19.73
N THR A 166 -7.50 23.02 18.86
CA THR A 166 -8.43 21.90 19.01
C THR A 166 -7.89 20.66 18.31
N ASP A 167 -8.39 19.48 18.69
CA ASP A 167 -8.01 18.21 18.03
C ASP A 167 -8.31 18.24 16.52
N GLN A 168 -9.44 18.85 16.13
CA GLN A 168 -9.82 19.01 14.74
C GLN A 168 -8.79 19.84 13.95
N GLN A 169 -8.22 20.90 14.56
CA GLN A 169 -7.17 21.70 13.91
C GLN A 169 -5.85 20.94 13.78
N LEU A 170 -5.54 20.04 14.74
CA LEU A 170 -4.33 19.21 14.67
C LEU A 170 -4.44 18.11 13.60
N ASP A 171 -5.65 17.74 13.22
CA ASP A 171 -5.94 16.80 12.14
C ASP A 171 -5.97 17.40 10.74
N LEU A 172 -5.99 18.73 10.60
CA LEU A 172 -5.89 19.42 9.31
C LEU A 172 -4.58 19.08 8.59
N GLY A 173 -4.57 19.17 7.26
CA GLY A 173 -3.31 19.19 6.50
C GLY A 173 -2.40 20.34 6.96
N TYR A 174 -1.08 20.22 6.76
CA TYR A 174 -0.13 21.26 7.16
C TYR A 174 -0.45 22.64 6.58
N ARG A 175 -0.89 22.69 5.32
CA ARG A 175 -1.26 23.94 4.65
C ARG A 175 -2.39 24.65 5.40
N ASP A 176 -3.47 23.94 5.69
CA ASP A 176 -4.66 24.51 6.30
C ASP A 176 -4.37 24.90 7.76
N PHE A 177 -3.57 24.10 8.47
CA PHE A 177 -3.08 24.46 9.80
C PHE A 177 -2.21 25.73 9.80
N ILE A 178 -1.29 25.88 8.84
CA ILE A 178 -0.45 27.08 8.70
C ILE A 178 -1.31 28.31 8.39
N TYR A 179 -2.36 28.17 7.60
CA TYR A 179 -3.29 29.24 7.31
C TYR A 179 -4.03 29.71 8.58
N GLU A 180 -4.53 28.79 9.39
CA GLU A 180 -5.13 29.10 10.70
C GLU A 180 -4.14 29.81 11.63
N LEU A 181 -2.90 29.31 11.69
CA LEU A 181 -1.82 29.94 12.45
C LEU A 181 -1.54 31.38 11.98
N TRP A 182 -1.43 31.59 10.67
CA TRP A 182 -1.22 32.91 10.06
C TRP A 182 -2.37 33.88 10.34
N ARG A 183 -3.61 33.38 10.31
CA ARG A 183 -4.81 34.17 10.60
C ARG A 183 -4.87 34.57 12.07
N PHE A 184 -4.47 33.68 12.98
CA PHE A 184 -4.47 33.93 14.42
C PHE A 184 -3.41 34.95 14.84
N VAL A 185 -2.22 34.89 14.27
CA VAL A 185 -1.10 35.75 14.67
C VAL A 185 -1.37 37.22 14.30
N THR A 186 -1.76 38.01 15.31
CA THR A 186 -1.87 39.47 15.24
C THR A 186 -0.70 40.11 16.00
N GLY A 187 0.02 41.03 15.37
CA GLY A 187 1.09 41.80 16.04
C GLY A 187 2.52 41.25 15.91
N TYR A 188 2.72 40.06 15.32
CA TYR A 188 4.06 39.50 15.04
C TYR A 188 4.35 39.44 13.54
N PRO A 189 4.74 40.56 12.90
CA PRO A 189 4.88 40.65 11.44
C PRO A 189 5.91 39.65 10.87
N LYS A 190 6.97 39.32 11.63
CA LYS A 190 7.97 38.32 11.21
C LYS A 190 7.40 36.90 11.18
N VAL A 191 6.63 36.51 12.20
CA VAL A 191 5.98 35.20 12.27
C VAL A 191 4.91 35.09 11.18
N LYS A 192 4.17 36.17 10.95
CA LYS A 192 3.17 36.24 9.88
C LYS A 192 3.78 36.11 8.48
N ALA A 193 4.92 36.76 8.22
CA ALA A 193 5.65 36.62 6.96
C ALA A 193 6.18 35.18 6.77
N ALA A 194 6.78 34.59 7.81
CA ALA A 194 7.30 33.22 7.76
C ALA A 194 6.18 32.18 7.55
N ALA A 195 5.01 32.37 8.17
CA ALA A 195 3.86 31.49 7.96
C ALA A 195 3.32 31.58 6.52
N LEU A 196 3.28 32.79 5.94
CA LEU A 196 2.85 32.98 4.55
C LEU A 196 3.82 32.35 3.54
N GLU A 197 5.12 32.45 3.79
CA GLU A 197 6.15 31.77 2.99
C GLU A 197 6.00 30.24 3.07
N ALA A 198 5.83 29.70 4.29
CA ALA A 198 5.62 28.26 4.50
C ALA A 198 4.33 27.76 3.85
N TYR A 199 3.25 28.55 3.87
CA TYR A 199 2.00 28.23 3.19
C TYR A 199 2.19 28.11 1.67
N GLY A 200 2.90 29.06 1.05
CA GLY A 200 3.24 29.01 -0.37
C GLY A 200 4.15 27.84 -0.74
N ALA A 201 5.08 27.45 0.15
CA ALA A 201 5.93 26.28 -0.06
C ALA A 201 5.15 24.95 0.08
N ALA A 202 4.21 24.87 1.01
CA ALA A 202 3.35 23.69 1.19
C ALA A 202 2.46 23.42 -0.05
N GLU A 203 1.98 24.48 -0.71
CA GLU A 203 1.23 24.44 -1.97
C GLU A 203 2.02 23.81 -3.15
N TYR A 204 3.34 24.00 -3.17
CA TYR A 204 4.21 23.46 -4.21
C TYR A 204 4.49 21.96 -4.00
N SER A 205 4.63 21.53 -2.75
CA SER A 205 4.87 20.14 -2.37
C SER A 205 3.65 19.26 -2.61
N SER A 206 2.44 19.75 -2.32
CA SER A 206 1.19 19.00 -2.49
C SER A 206 0.80 18.74 -3.96
N ARG A 207 1.37 19.46 -4.92
CA ARG A 207 1.12 19.26 -6.36
C ARG A 207 2.09 18.27 -7.02
N ARG A 208 3.09 17.78 -6.28
CA ARG A 208 4.11 16.83 -6.76
C ARG A 208 4.03 15.44 -6.13
N SER A 209 3.18 15.27 -5.11
CA SER A 209 2.85 13.99 -4.46
C SER A 209 1.52 13.46 -4.98
#